data_AF-A0A8T6V1B4-F1
#
_entry.id   AF-A0A8T6V1B4-F1
#
_cell.length_a   1.000
_cell.length_b   1.000
_cell.length_c   1.000
_cell.angle_alpha   90.00
_cell.angle_beta   90.00
_cell.angle_gamma   90.00
#
_symmetry.space_group_name_H-M   'P 1'
#
loop_
_entity.id
_entity.type
_entity.pdbx_description
1 polymer ?
#
loop_
_entity_poly.entity_id
_entity_poly.type
_entity_poly.pdbx_seq_one_letter_code
_entity_poly.pdbx_strand_id
1 'polypeptide(L)' 'EHSEVARTYRLILKDLDLKMPIDGPMKFIPSIASKLGLKRETEKYAIMILNKAKEQFALSGKDPRGLAAAALY' A
#
# COMPACT_ATOMS: atom_id res chain seq x y z
N GLU A 1 17.83 16.54 4.12
CA GLU A 1 16.93 17.30 3.23
C GLU A 1 15.50 16.77 3.18
N HIS A 2 15.25 15.45 3.08
CA HIS A 2 13.88 14.89 3.04
C HIS A 2 12.99 15.17 4.29
N SER A 3 13.59 15.42 5.46
CA SER A 3 12.88 15.67 6.72
C SER A 3 12.06 16.98 6.71
N GLU A 4 12.62 18.06 6.16
CA GLU A 4 11.96 19.37 6.12
C GLU A 4 10.76 19.36 5.19
N VAL A 5 10.89 18.74 4.01
CA VAL A 5 9.78 18.55 3.06
C VAL A 5 8.62 17.79 3.71
N ALA A 6 8.91 16.68 4.42
CA ALA A 6 7.90 15.89 5.11
C ALA A 6 7.25 16.65 6.29
N ARG A 7 7.98 17.56 6.93
CA ARG A 7 7.46 18.41 8.00
C ARG A 7 6.50 19.45 7.45
N THR A 8 6.92 20.21 6.44
CA THR A 8 6.10 21.25 5.81
C THR A 8 4.84 20.65 5.17
N TYR A 9 4.96 19.49 4.51
CA TYR A 9 3.81 18.79 3.96
C TYR A 9 2.77 18.38 5.02
N ARG A 10 3.22 17.86 6.18
CA ARG A 10 2.32 17.52 7.30
C ARG A 10 1.65 18.74 7.91
N LEU A 11 2.34 19.88 7.97
CA LEU A 11 1.76 21.14 8.43
C LEU A 11 0.64 21.60 7.50
N ILE A 12 0.88 21.58 6.17
CA ILE A 12 -0.13 21.92 5.17
C ILE A 12 -1.37 21.03 5.28
N LEU A 13 -1.18 19.72 5.42
CA LEU A 13 -2.31 18.79 5.59
C LEU A 13 -3.12 19.08 6.86
N LYS A 14 -2.45 19.46 7.96
CA LYS A 14 -3.10 19.82 9.22
C LYS A 14 -3.87 21.13 9.09
N ASP A 15 -3.28 22.14 8.44
CA ASP A 15 -3.88 23.46 8.29
C ASP A 15 -5.10 23.43 7.35
N LEU A 16 -5.12 22.51 6.39
CA LEU A 16 -6.22 22.31 5.43
C LEU A 16 -7.24 21.25 5.88
N ASP A 17 -7.07 20.65 7.07
CA ASP A 17 -7.85 19.50 7.57
C ASP A 17 -7.97 18.34 6.54
N LEU A 18 -6.90 18.11 5.78
CA LEU A 18 -6.83 17.07 4.77
C LEU A 18 -6.31 15.77 5.38
N LYS A 19 -7.02 14.67 5.12
CA LYS A 19 -6.52 13.34 5.44
C LYS A 19 -5.42 12.94 4.48
N MET A 20 -4.33 12.39 5.03
CA MET A 20 -3.24 11.82 4.23
C MET A 20 -3.80 10.76 3.26
N PRO A 21 -3.61 10.91 1.93
CA PRO A 21 -4.01 9.89 0.98
C PRO A 21 -3.05 8.70 1.10
N ILE A 22 -3.43 7.71 1.91
CA ILE A 22 -2.69 6.46 1.99
C ILE A 22 -3.21 5.55 0.88
N ASP A 23 -2.36 5.31 -0.11
CA ASP A 23 -2.63 4.32 -1.16
C ASP A 23 -2.76 2.93 -0.53
N GLY A 24 -3.81 2.21 -0.92
CA GLY A 24 -4.02 0.84 -0.44
C GLY A 24 -2.94 -0.14 -0.94
N PRO A 25 -2.70 -1.25 -0.21
CA PRO A 25 -1.66 -2.23 -0.55
C PRO A 25 -1.84 -2.83 -1.96
N MET A 26 -3.08 -2.98 -2.42
CA MET A 26 -3.41 -3.52 -3.75
C MET A 26 -2.79 -2.74 -4.91
N LYS A 27 -2.57 -1.42 -4.75
CA LYS A 27 -2.00 -0.58 -5.80
C LYS A 27 -0.54 -0.93 -6.10
N PHE A 28 0.17 -1.53 -5.14
CA PHE A 28 1.58 -1.89 -5.28
C PHE A 28 1.79 -3.26 -5.92
N ILE A 29 0.79 -4.15 -5.92
CA ILE A 29 0.90 -5.52 -6.44
C ILE A 29 1.31 -5.55 -7.92
N PRO A 30 0.66 -4.82 -8.85
CA PRO A 30 1.03 -4.90 -10.27
C PRO A 30 2.45 -4.43 -10.53
N SER A 31 2.92 -3.42 -9.78
CA SER A 31 4.28 -2.91 -9.92
C SER A 31 5.33 -3.93 -9.44
N ILE A 32 5.08 -4.59 -8.32
CA ILE A 32 5.99 -5.61 -7.76
C ILE A 32 5.98 -6.86 -8.64
N ALA A 33 4.80 -7.33 -9.04
CA ALA A 33 4.65 -8.52 -9.87
C ALA A 33 5.26 -8.36 -11.27
N SER A 34 5.09 -7.18 -11.88
CA SER A 34 5.74 -6.86 -13.16
C SER A 34 7.26 -6.85 -13.06
N LYS A 35 7.83 -6.32 -11.96
CA LYS A 35 9.28 -6.37 -11.72
C LYS A 35 9.82 -7.79 -11.54
N LEU A 36 9.01 -8.69 -10.98
CA LEU A 36 9.36 -10.08 -10.74
C LEU A 36 9.01 -11.00 -11.92
N GLY A 37 8.37 -10.49 -12.99
CA GLY A 37 7.94 -11.29 -14.13
C GLY A 37 6.85 -12.34 -13.79
N LEU A 38 6.03 -12.07 -12.77
CA LEU A 38 4.99 -12.99 -12.33
C LEU A 38 3.82 -13.06 -13.30
N LYS A 39 3.10 -14.18 -13.28
CA LYS A 39 1.90 -14.36 -14.09
C LYS A 39 0.74 -13.56 -13.50
N ARG A 40 -0.18 -13.14 -14.39
CA ARG A 40 -1.44 -12.46 -14.02
C ARG A 40 -2.31 -13.25 -13.05
N GLU A 41 -2.21 -14.58 -13.07
CA GLU A 41 -2.94 -15.47 -12.16
C GLU A 41 -2.45 -15.28 -10.71
N THR A 42 -1.12 -15.19 -10.52
CA THR A 42 -0.49 -14.93 -9.22
C THR A 42 -0.88 -13.54 -8.71
N GLU A 43 -0.89 -12.53 -9.57
CA GLU A 43 -1.37 -11.18 -9.22
C GLU A 43 -2.82 -11.18 -8.72
N LYS A 44 -3.71 -11.88 -9.44
CA LYS A 44 -5.12 -12.01 -9.04
C LYS A 44 -5.26 -12.71 -7.69
N TYR A 45 -4.49 -13.77 -7.46
CA TYR A 45 -4.49 -14.48 -6.17
C TYR A 45 -4.02 -13.59 -5.03
N ALA A 46 -2.93 -12.83 -5.22
CA ALA A 46 -2.42 -11.89 -4.22
C ALA A 46 -3.45 -10.80 -3.87
N ILE A 47 -4.13 -10.25 -4.89
CA ILE A 47 -5.23 -9.29 -4.68
C ILE A 47 -6.37 -9.93 -3.86
N MET A 48 -6.73 -11.18 -4.17
CA MET A 48 -7.80 -11.88 -3.46
C MET A 48 -7.45 -12.12 -1.98
N ILE A 49 -6.21 -12.51 -1.68
CA ILE A 49 -5.71 -12.69 -0.31
C ILE A 49 -5.80 -11.38 0.46
N LEU A 50 -5.35 -10.27 -0.15
CA LEU A 50 -5.41 -8.96 0.49
C LEU A 50 -6.84 -8.45 0.69
N ASN A 51 -7.77 -8.76 -0.21
CA ASN A 51 -9.19 -8.43 -0.02
C ASN A 51 -9.79 -9.20 1.16
N LYS A 52 -9.52 -10.51 1.28
CA LYS A 52 -9.96 -11.30 2.45
C LYS A 52 -9.37 -10.77 3.76
N ALA A 53 -8.10 -10.41 3.75
CA ALA A 53 -7.44 -9.83 4.92
C ALA A 53 -8.02 -8.44 5.29
N LYS A 54 -8.47 -7.67 4.30
CA LYS A 54 -9.17 -6.39 4.49
C LYS A 54 -10.52 -6.59 5.17
N GLU A 55 -11.29 -7.59 4.74
CA GLU A 55 -12.59 -7.94 5.33
C GLU A 55 -12.47 -8.37 6.79
N GLN A 56 -11.34 -9.00 7.16
CA GLN A 56 -11.03 -9.39 8.53
C GLN A 56 -10.39 -8.28 9.38
N PHE A 57 -10.33 -7.04 8.88
CA PHE A 57 -9.67 -5.91 9.54
C PHE A 57 -8.19 -6.14 9.91
N ALA A 58 -7.52 -7.12 9.30
CA ALA A 58 -6.17 -7.57 9.65
C ALA A 58 -5.04 -6.73 9.01
N LEU A 59 -5.39 -5.72 8.20
CA LEU A 59 -4.45 -4.88 7.45
C LEU A 59 -4.04 -3.59 8.18
N SER A 60 -4.68 -3.26 9.31
CA SER A 60 -4.47 -1.97 9.99
C SER A 60 -3.06 -1.87 10.60
N GLY A 61 -2.42 -0.71 10.39
CA GLY A 61 -1.12 -0.37 11.00
C GLY A 61 0.12 -1.00 10.34
N LYS A 62 -0.03 -1.74 9.23
CA LYS A 62 1.08 -2.38 8.51
C LYS A 62 1.43 -1.60 7.25
N ASP A 63 2.71 -1.62 6.87
CA ASP A 63 3.19 -0.99 5.64
C ASP A 63 2.49 -1.60 4.41
N PRO A 64 1.76 -0.82 3.59
CA PRO A 64 1.08 -1.32 2.41
C PRO A 64 2.02 -1.97 1.39
N ARG A 65 3.28 -1.56 1.32
CA ARG A 65 4.28 -2.21 0.44
C ARG A 65 4.68 -3.58 0.97
N GLY A 66 4.95 -3.69 2.27
CA GLY A 66 5.24 -4.95 2.94
C GLY A 66 4.08 -5.95 2.83
N LEU A 67 2.84 -5.48 2.99
CA LEU A 67 1.63 -6.29 2.78
C LEU A 67 1.50 -6.81 1.34
N ALA A 68 1.78 -5.95 0.35
CA ALA A 68 1.75 -6.35 -1.05
C ALA A 68 2.82 -7.40 -1.38
N ALA A 69 4.03 -7.26 -0.84
CA ALA A 69 5.09 -8.24 -0.97
C ALA A 69 4.73 -9.57 -0.30
N ALA A 70 4.19 -9.54 0.92
CA ALA A 70 3.76 -10.72 1.65
C ALA A 70 2.61 -11.49 0.97
N ALA A 71 1.74 -10.79 0.25
CA ALA A 71 0.66 -11.42 -0.52
C ALA A 71 1.13 -12.03 -1.84
N LEU A 72 2.28 -11.59 -2.37
CA LEU A 72 2.89 -12.11 -3.58
C LEU A 72 3.86 -13.27 -3.34
N TYR A 73 4.36 -13.40 -2.11
CA TYR A 73 5.16 -14.53 -1.64
C TYR A 73 4.28 -15.76 -1.46
#